data_AF-A0A0C3NPR0-F1
#
_entry.id   AF-A0A0C3NPR0-F1
#
_cell.length_a   1.000
_cell.length_b   1.000
_cell.length_c   1.000
_cell.angle_alpha   90.00
_cell.angle_beta   90.00
_cell.angle_gamma   90.00
#
_symmetry.space_group_name_H-M   'P 1'
#
loop_
_entity.id
_entity.type
_entity.pdbx_description
1 polymer ?
#
loop_
_entity_poly.entity_id
_entity_poly.type
_entity_poly.pdbx_seq_one_letter_code
_entity_poly.pdbx_strand_id
1 'polypeptide(L)'
;MGLMLPSPDSPRERARQLIAKKDAIEAEINAQADVLKANSSDMTTPLVDREGFPRADLDIYAIRRARHRIIELRNDLKDVTNEIGKVLEQVFDPSVAALVPSTSVSVEASSLPSNIEGDKPKPFARVDGVAPDSPAAESGLHREDLIVKFGHLTRSSFSSAASLQRLAELVSVSENRELVVQVFREEETLNLNLIPRKGWGGRGMLGCHIVPYNTA
;
A
#
# COMPACT_ATOMS: atom_id res chain seq x y z
N MET A 1 17.96 -16.57 43.11
CA MET A 1 17.56 -15.82 41.90
C MET A 1 17.09 -16.84 40.87
N GLY A 2 15.78 -16.97 40.67
CA GLY A 2 15.24 -17.84 39.63
C GLY A 2 15.39 -17.16 38.29
N LEU A 3 16.22 -17.71 37.41
CA LEU A 3 16.25 -17.36 35.98
C LEU A 3 14.93 -17.81 35.38
N MET A 4 13.97 -16.88 35.31
CA MET A 4 12.72 -17.05 34.59
C MET A 4 13.09 -17.13 33.11
N LEU A 5 13.25 -18.35 32.60
CA LEU A 5 13.40 -18.60 31.16
C LEU A 5 12.17 -17.96 30.48
N PRO A 6 12.35 -17.10 29.47
CA PRO A 6 11.22 -16.63 28.68
C PRO A 6 10.49 -17.87 28.13
N SER A 7 9.17 -17.88 28.28
CA SER A 7 8.30 -18.95 27.79
C SER A 7 8.63 -19.25 26.32
N PRO A 8 8.68 -20.53 25.89
CA PRO A 8 9.19 -20.95 24.57
C PRO A 8 8.36 -20.47 23.35
N ASP A 9 7.40 -19.57 23.56
CA ASP A 9 6.39 -19.17 22.59
C ASP A 9 6.04 -17.68 22.70
N SER A 10 7.00 -16.82 23.08
CA SER A 10 6.75 -15.39 23.03
C SER A 10 6.47 -14.98 21.57
N PRO A 11 5.38 -14.22 21.27
CA PRO A 11 5.09 -13.73 19.93
C PRO A 11 6.28 -12.98 19.30
N ARG A 12 7.10 -12.31 20.13
CA ARG A 12 8.35 -11.65 19.72
C ARG A 12 9.43 -12.63 19.25
N GLU A 13 9.53 -13.79 19.88
CA GLU A 13 10.50 -14.82 19.53
C GLU A 13 10.09 -15.54 18.24
N ARG A 14 8.78 -15.83 18.09
CA ARG A 14 8.21 -16.32 16.82
C ARG A 14 8.44 -15.34 15.67
N ALA A 15 8.24 -14.04 15.89
CA ALA A 15 8.54 -13.01 14.88
C ALA A 15 10.02 -13.03 14.46
N ARG A 16 10.95 -13.15 15.42
CA ARG A 16 12.40 -13.27 15.12
C ARG A 16 12.72 -14.53 14.32
N GLN A 17 12.11 -15.67 14.66
CA GLN A 17 12.30 -16.92 13.91
C GLN A 17 11.78 -16.81 12.48
N LEU A 18 10.60 -16.20 12.28
CA LEU A 18 10.05 -16.00 10.95
C LEU A 18 10.88 -15.03 10.10
N ILE A 19 11.45 -13.98 10.70
CA ILE A 19 12.39 -13.09 10.02
C ILE A 19 13.65 -13.85 9.60
N ALA A 20 14.24 -14.65 10.48
CA ALA A 20 15.39 -15.49 10.13
C ALA A 20 15.06 -16.49 9.00
N LYS A 21 13.85 -17.06 9.01
CA LYS A 21 13.36 -17.93 7.93
C LYS A 21 13.20 -17.16 6.61
N LYS A 22 12.66 -15.94 6.65
CA LYS A 22 12.53 -15.05 5.50
C LYS A 22 13.90 -14.77 4.88
N ASP A 23 14.89 -14.41 5.70
CA ASP A 23 16.26 -14.13 5.24
C ASP A 23 16.92 -15.37 4.62
N ALA A 24 16.67 -16.57 5.17
CA ALA A 24 17.14 -17.83 4.60
C ALA A 24 16.51 -18.13 3.22
N ILE A 25 15.21 -17.88 3.06
CA ILE A 25 14.51 -18.05 1.78
C ILE A 25 15.03 -17.03 0.76
N GLU A 26 15.25 -15.77 1.14
CA GLU A 26 15.83 -14.75 0.27
C GLU A 26 17.24 -15.11 -0.19
N ALA A 27 18.06 -15.66 0.72
CA ALA A 27 19.38 -16.18 0.36
C ALA A 27 19.31 -17.33 -0.64
N GLU A 28 18.35 -18.25 -0.49
CA GLU A 28 18.15 -19.36 -1.43
C GLU A 28 17.66 -18.87 -2.80
N ILE A 29 16.75 -17.88 -2.83
CA ILE A 29 16.32 -17.23 -4.08
C ILE A 29 17.52 -16.60 -4.81
N ASN A 30 18.38 -15.88 -4.08
CA ASN A 30 19.57 -15.28 -4.67
C ASN A 30 20.53 -16.34 -5.22
N ALA A 31 20.75 -17.44 -4.50
CA ALA A 31 21.57 -18.55 -4.98
C ALA A 31 21.02 -19.16 -6.29
N GLN A 32 19.70 -19.37 -6.40
CA GLN A 32 19.08 -19.84 -7.65
C GLN A 32 19.15 -18.79 -8.75
N ALA A 33 19.03 -17.51 -8.42
CA ALA A 33 19.16 -16.42 -9.38
C ALA A 33 20.59 -16.33 -9.95
N ASP A 34 21.61 -16.63 -9.15
CA ASP A 34 22.99 -16.68 -9.61
C ASP A 34 23.26 -17.89 -10.51
N VAL A 35 22.59 -19.03 -10.27
CA VAL A 35 22.58 -20.17 -11.23
C VAL A 35 21.98 -19.75 -12.58
N LEU A 36 20.90 -18.95 -12.57
CA LEU A 36 20.30 -18.44 -13.81
C LEU A 36 21.24 -17.48 -14.55
N LYS A 37 21.89 -16.56 -13.84
CA LYS A 37 22.89 -15.64 -14.41
C LYS A 37 24.09 -16.38 -14.98
N ALA A 38 24.58 -17.42 -14.31
CA ALA A 38 25.68 -18.26 -14.81
C ALA A 38 25.33 -18.94 -16.14
N ASN A 39 24.05 -19.26 -16.34
CA ASN A 39 23.53 -19.83 -17.59
C ASN A 39 23.02 -18.75 -18.57
N SER A 40 23.36 -17.47 -18.39
CA SER A 40 22.94 -16.35 -19.26
C SER A 40 21.44 -16.31 -19.55
N SER A 41 20.60 -16.69 -18.56
CA SER A 41 19.15 -16.73 -18.69
C SER A 41 18.50 -16.00 -17.51
N ASP A 42 17.32 -15.43 -17.75
CA ASP A 42 16.45 -14.86 -16.72
C ASP A 42 15.25 -15.77 -16.43
N MET A 43 14.27 -15.29 -15.68
CA MET A 43 13.00 -16.00 -15.42
C MET A 43 12.08 -16.09 -16.65
N THR A 44 12.25 -15.21 -17.63
CA THR A 44 11.34 -15.03 -18.77
C THR A 44 11.95 -15.42 -20.12
N THR A 45 13.25 -15.70 -20.18
CA THR A 45 13.97 -16.01 -21.43
C THR A 45 13.39 -17.27 -22.09
N PRO A 46 13.12 -17.27 -23.41
CA PRO A 46 12.65 -18.45 -24.12
C PRO A 46 13.75 -19.52 -24.16
N LEU A 47 13.41 -20.76 -23.77
CA LEU A 47 14.33 -21.91 -23.74
C LEU A 47 14.41 -22.66 -25.08
N VAL A 48 13.71 -22.14 -26.08
CA VAL A 48 13.48 -22.78 -27.36
C VAL A 48 13.86 -21.79 -28.46
N ASP A 49 14.38 -22.29 -29.58
CA ASP A 49 14.64 -21.49 -30.76
C ASP A 49 13.36 -21.24 -31.58
N ARG A 50 13.45 -20.39 -32.61
CA ARG A 50 12.41 -20.06 -33.59
C ARG A 50 11.83 -21.29 -34.29
N GLU A 51 12.63 -22.35 -34.42
CA GLU A 51 12.20 -23.62 -35.02
C GLU A 51 11.52 -24.58 -34.02
N GLY A 52 11.42 -24.21 -32.73
CA GLY A 52 10.77 -25.05 -31.73
C GLY A 52 11.68 -26.08 -31.05
N PHE A 53 13.00 -26.03 -31.31
CA PHE A 53 13.98 -26.95 -30.72
C PHE A 53 14.64 -26.38 -29.44
N PRO A 54 15.00 -27.24 -28.48
CA PRO A 54 15.78 -26.87 -27.30
C PRO A 54 17.08 -26.16 -27.70
N ARG A 55 17.33 -24.99 -27.13
CA ARG A 55 18.57 -24.23 -27.30
C ARG A 55 19.77 -25.00 -26.76
N ALA A 56 20.76 -25.25 -27.61
CA ALA A 56 21.97 -26.00 -27.26
C ALA A 56 23.00 -25.17 -26.47
N ASP A 57 22.88 -23.85 -26.52
CA ASP A 57 23.70 -22.88 -25.77
C ASP A 57 23.35 -22.80 -24.29
N LEU A 58 22.21 -23.35 -23.87
CA LEU A 58 21.66 -23.22 -22.52
C LEU A 58 21.46 -24.58 -21.86
N ASP A 59 21.79 -24.71 -20.58
CA ASP A 59 21.36 -25.86 -19.77
C ASP A 59 19.89 -25.68 -19.36
N ILE A 60 19.00 -26.15 -20.23
CA ILE A 60 17.55 -26.06 -20.05
C ILE A 60 17.08 -26.78 -18.79
N TYR A 61 17.75 -27.86 -18.39
CA TYR A 61 17.38 -28.61 -17.21
C TYR A 61 17.70 -27.82 -15.93
N ALA A 62 18.91 -27.28 -15.83
CA ALA A 62 19.30 -26.42 -14.72
C ALA A 62 18.43 -25.17 -14.64
N ILE A 63 18.18 -24.51 -15.78
CA ILE A 63 17.34 -23.30 -15.84
C ILE A 63 15.90 -23.60 -15.41
N ARG A 64 15.29 -24.66 -15.93
CA ARG A 64 13.91 -25.02 -15.56
C ARG A 64 13.80 -25.33 -14.07
N ARG A 65 14.77 -26.07 -13.51
CA ARG A 65 14.80 -26.39 -12.08
C ARG A 65 14.97 -25.13 -11.23
N ALA A 66 15.91 -24.25 -11.58
CA ALA A 66 16.15 -23.00 -10.88
C ALA A 66 14.92 -22.07 -10.94
N ARG A 67 14.29 -21.91 -12.11
CA ARG A 67 13.05 -21.13 -12.27
C ARG A 67 11.91 -21.68 -11.42
N HIS A 68 11.70 -22.99 -11.45
CA HIS A 68 10.65 -23.62 -10.65
C HIS A 68 10.90 -23.40 -9.16
N ARG A 69 12.14 -23.61 -8.71
CA ARG A 69 12.54 -23.38 -7.33
C ARG A 69 12.35 -21.93 -6.88
N ILE A 70 12.70 -20.96 -7.74
CA ILE A 70 12.46 -19.53 -7.46
C ILE A 70 10.96 -19.23 -7.33
N ILE A 71 10.11 -19.86 -8.15
CA ILE A 71 8.64 -19.67 -8.06
C ILE A 71 8.11 -20.21 -6.73
N GLU A 72 8.50 -21.44 -6.35
CA GLU A 72 8.17 -22.04 -5.06
C GLU A 72 8.59 -21.12 -3.91
N LEU A 73 9.89 -20.75 -3.86
CA LEU A 73 10.44 -19.92 -2.81
C LEU A 73 9.81 -18.52 -2.74
N ARG A 74 9.42 -17.94 -3.87
CA ARG A 74 8.69 -16.65 -3.90
C ARG A 74 7.30 -16.77 -3.32
N ASN A 75 6.61 -17.89 -3.55
CA ASN A 75 5.31 -18.14 -2.93
C ASN A 75 5.48 -18.33 -1.42
N ASP A 76 6.45 -19.15 -1.00
CA ASP A 76 6.77 -19.37 0.41
C ASP A 76 7.16 -18.06 1.12
N LEU A 77 7.95 -17.20 0.47
CA LEU A 77 8.33 -15.89 1.00
C LEU A 77 7.10 -15.01 1.23
N LYS A 78 6.13 -15.00 0.29
CA LYS A 78 4.87 -14.25 0.45
C LYS A 78 4.09 -14.77 1.65
N ASP A 79 4.00 -16.08 1.81
CA ASP A 79 3.30 -16.70 2.94
C ASP A 79 3.97 -16.39 4.27
N VAL A 80 5.31 -16.51 4.35
CA VAL A 80 6.09 -16.15 5.55
C VAL A 80 5.97 -14.65 5.85
N THR A 81 5.98 -13.79 4.84
CA THR A 81 5.81 -12.34 5.03
C THR A 81 4.43 -12.01 5.59
N ASN A 82 3.39 -12.66 5.08
CA ASN A 82 2.03 -12.53 5.61
C ASN A 82 1.93 -13.03 7.06
N GLU A 83 2.61 -14.13 7.40
CA GLU A 83 2.66 -14.66 8.77
C GLU A 83 3.41 -13.70 9.71
N ILE A 84 4.54 -13.14 9.27
CA ILE A 84 5.27 -12.09 10.01
C ILE A 84 4.36 -10.91 10.29
N GLY A 85 3.59 -10.45 9.31
CA GLY A 85 2.62 -9.36 9.47
C GLY A 85 1.63 -9.64 10.60
N LYS A 86 1.00 -10.82 10.61
CA LYS A 86 0.04 -11.23 11.65
C LYS A 86 0.68 -11.35 13.04
N VAL A 87 1.89 -11.91 13.14
CA VAL A 87 2.58 -12.05 14.42
C VAL A 87 3.04 -10.69 14.93
N LEU A 88 3.51 -9.81 14.04
CA LEU A 88 3.85 -8.44 14.41
C LEU A 88 2.60 -7.68 14.84
N GLU A 89 1.48 -7.82 14.15
CA GLU A 89 0.18 -7.29 14.59
C GLU A 89 -0.17 -7.80 15.99
N GLN A 90 0.03 -9.08 16.33
CA GLN A 90 -0.21 -9.57 17.70
C GLN A 90 0.79 -9.04 18.75
N VAL A 91 2.03 -8.77 18.35
CA VAL A 91 3.08 -8.19 19.21
C VAL A 91 2.86 -6.69 19.42
N PHE A 92 2.37 -6.02 18.37
CA PHE A 92 2.19 -4.59 18.28
C PHE A 92 0.77 -4.15 18.56
N ASP A 93 -0.23 -5.03 18.55
CA ASP A 93 -1.62 -4.76 18.94
C ASP A 93 -1.60 -4.33 20.39
N PRO A 94 -2.14 -3.13 20.66
CA PRO A 94 -2.60 -2.93 22.01
C PRO A 94 -3.91 -2.14 21.93
N SER A 95 -4.67 -2.15 23.01
CA SER A 95 -5.50 -1.00 23.32
C SER A 95 -4.67 0.31 23.55
N VAL A 96 -3.39 0.39 23.11
CA VAL A 96 -2.40 1.39 23.52
C VAL A 96 -1.28 1.75 22.48
N ALA A 97 -1.27 1.29 21.22
CA ALA A 97 -0.21 1.69 20.23
C ALA A 97 -0.81 2.02 18.87
N ALA A 98 -1.65 3.04 18.85
CA ALA A 98 -1.58 4.00 17.76
C ALA A 98 -0.11 4.44 17.62
N LEU A 99 0.38 4.53 16.37
CA LEU A 99 1.64 5.16 15.94
C LEU A 99 2.82 4.20 15.63
N VAL A 100 2.87 3.63 14.42
CA VAL A 100 3.97 3.83 13.44
C VAL A 100 3.65 3.18 12.08
N PRO A 101 3.64 3.94 10.96
CA PRO A 101 3.60 3.41 9.59
C PRO A 101 5.02 3.45 8.98
N SER A 102 5.54 2.34 8.47
CA SER A 102 6.68 2.38 7.54
C SER A 102 6.81 1.11 6.70
N THR A 103 6.84 1.34 5.38
CA THR A 103 7.59 0.59 4.35
C THR A 103 6.89 -0.59 3.68
N SER A 104 6.39 -0.36 2.46
CA SER A 104 6.63 -1.24 1.30
C SER A 104 6.25 -0.53 0.00
N VAL A 105 7.25 0.00 -0.71
CA VAL A 105 7.68 -0.40 -2.06
C VAL A 105 6.57 -0.93 -2.97
N SER A 106 6.36 -0.15 -4.02
CA SER A 106 5.50 -0.35 -5.18
C SER A 106 5.85 -1.62 -5.97
N VAL A 107 4.84 -2.41 -6.31
CA VAL A 107 4.74 -3.07 -7.62
C VAL A 107 3.27 -3.16 -8.00
N GLU A 108 2.94 -2.39 -9.02
CA GLU A 108 1.66 -2.40 -9.73
C GLU A 108 1.48 -3.75 -10.43
N ALA A 109 0.28 -4.33 -10.35
CA ALA A 109 -0.54 -4.66 -11.53
C ALA A 109 -1.70 -5.59 -11.18
N SER A 110 -2.89 -5.08 -11.51
CA SER A 110 -4.02 -5.81 -12.10
C SER A 110 -5.14 -6.37 -11.21
N SER A 111 -6.34 -5.92 -11.60
CA SER A 111 -7.68 -6.49 -11.48
C SER A 111 -8.40 -6.46 -10.12
N LEU A 112 -9.33 -5.48 -10.03
CA LEU A 112 -10.61 -5.49 -9.31
C LEU A 112 -11.39 -6.82 -9.50
N PRO A 113 -12.52 -7.08 -8.80
CA PRO A 113 -13.04 -6.53 -7.54
C PRO A 113 -13.48 -7.63 -6.55
N SER A 114 -13.29 -7.43 -5.25
CA SER A 114 -14.02 -8.23 -4.25
C SER A 114 -14.35 -7.40 -3.02
N ASN A 115 -15.55 -6.82 -3.08
CA ASN A 115 -16.53 -6.70 -2.00
C ASN A 115 -16.02 -7.09 -0.59
N ILE A 116 -15.45 -6.14 0.13
CA ILE A 116 -15.43 -6.17 1.60
C ILE A 116 -16.56 -5.24 2.05
N GLU A 117 -17.77 -5.78 2.12
CA GLU A 117 -18.86 -5.17 2.87
C GLU A 117 -18.46 -5.18 4.35
N GLY A 118 -17.98 -4.05 4.85
CA GLY A 118 -17.55 -3.93 6.23
C GLY A 118 -17.36 -2.51 6.78
N ASP A 119 -17.38 -1.45 5.95
CA ASP A 119 -17.44 -0.09 6.47
C ASP A 119 -18.21 0.78 5.47
N LYS A 120 -19.46 1.14 5.82
CA LYS A 120 -20.18 2.13 5.01
C LYS A 120 -19.34 3.40 5.02
N PRO A 121 -18.93 3.94 3.86
CA PRO A 121 -18.11 5.13 3.79
C PRO A 121 -18.79 6.29 4.51
N LYS A 122 -18.41 6.57 5.75
CA LYS A 122 -18.98 7.67 6.54
C LYS A 122 -18.29 8.97 6.12
N PRO A 123 -19.02 9.97 5.61
CA PRO A 123 -18.43 11.26 5.30
C PRO A 123 -17.95 11.93 6.59
N PHE A 124 -16.75 12.52 6.53
CA PHE A 124 -16.13 13.18 7.69
C PHE A 124 -16.00 14.69 7.51
N ALA A 125 -16.11 15.17 6.27
CA ALA A 125 -15.99 16.57 5.95
C ALA A 125 -16.94 16.96 4.82
N ARG A 126 -17.30 18.24 4.78
CA ARG A 126 -18.13 18.84 3.74
C ARG A 126 -17.39 20.02 3.12
N VAL A 127 -17.53 20.17 1.81
CA VAL A 127 -17.01 21.33 1.08
C VAL A 127 -18.00 22.49 1.19
N ASP A 128 -17.63 23.55 1.89
CA ASP A 128 -18.46 24.75 2.08
C ASP A 128 -18.34 25.73 0.89
N GLY A 129 -17.20 25.71 0.20
CA GLY A 129 -16.99 26.52 -0.99
C GLY A 129 -15.73 26.13 -1.76
N VAL A 130 -15.75 26.37 -3.06
CA VAL A 130 -14.62 26.14 -3.98
C VAL A 130 -14.38 27.43 -4.75
N ALA A 131 -13.13 27.87 -4.82
CA ALA A 131 -12.75 29.05 -5.59
C ALA A 131 -12.68 28.72 -7.09
N PRO A 132 -13.13 29.62 -7.98
CA PRO A 132 -12.95 29.46 -9.41
C PRO A 132 -11.45 29.41 -9.75
N ASP A 133 -11.10 28.67 -10.80
CA ASP A 133 -9.71 28.46 -11.27
C ASP A 133 -8.77 27.85 -10.23
N SER A 134 -9.33 27.23 -9.18
CA SER A 134 -8.57 26.50 -8.18
C SER A 134 -8.33 25.05 -8.59
N PRO A 135 -7.29 24.39 -8.04
CA PRO A 135 -7.07 22.97 -8.30
C PRO A 135 -8.21 22.07 -7.85
N ALA A 136 -8.96 22.48 -6.83
CA ALA A 136 -10.18 21.81 -6.41
C ALA A 136 -11.30 21.92 -7.47
N ALA A 137 -11.47 23.10 -8.09
CA ALA A 137 -12.43 23.28 -9.18
C ALA A 137 -12.02 22.50 -10.44
N GLU A 138 -10.73 22.55 -10.81
CA GLU A 138 -10.17 21.76 -11.93
C GLU A 138 -10.38 20.25 -11.72
N SER A 139 -10.32 19.77 -10.47
CA SER A 139 -10.59 18.38 -10.12
C SER A 139 -12.07 17.98 -10.10
N GLY A 140 -13.00 18.94 -10.30
CA GLY A 140 -14.44 18.68 -10.31
C GLY A 140 -15.10 18.67 -8.92
N LEU A 141 -14.44 19.21 -7.90
CA LEU A 141 -14.99 19.36 -6.54
C LEU A 141 -16.03 20.48 -6.53
N HIS A 142 -17.19 20.21 -5.95
CA HIS A 142 -18.30 21.16 -5.85
C HIS A 142 -18.63 21.50 -4.39
N ARG A 143 -19.36 22.61 -4.21
CA ARG A 143 -19.94 22.97 -2.91
C ARG A 143 -20.98 21.91 -2.48
N GLU A 144 -21.07 21.68 -1.18
CA GLU A 144 -21.88 20.63 -0.53
C GLU A 144 -21.41 19.18 -0.76
N ASP A 145 -20.29 18.97 -1.47
CA ASP A 145 -19.71 17.63 -1.59
C ASP A 145 -19.30 17.10 -0.21
N LEU A 146 -19.71 15.86 0.07
CA LEU A 146 -19.37 15.17 1.31
C LEU A 146 -18.14 14.29 1.08
N ILE A 147 -17.02 14.64 1.70
CA ILE A 147 -15.77 13.91 1.56
C ILE A 147 -15.81 12.66 2.44
N VAL A 148 -15.66 11.53 1.79
CA VAL A 148 -15.58 10.20 2.39
C VAL A 148 -14.12 9.82 2.65
N LYS A 149 -13.28 10.03 1.64
CA LYS A 149 -11.87 9.64 1.66
C LYS A 149 -11.05 10.71 0.95
N PHE A 150 -9.91 11.06 1.51
CA PHE A 150 -9.01 12.06 0.96
C PHE A 150 -7.59 11.49 0.92
N GLY A 151 -7.17 11.03 -0.26
CA GLY A 151 -5.95 10.26 -0.44
C GLY A 151 -5.96 8.99 0.40
N HIS A 152 -5.12 8.98 1.44
CA HIS A 152 -5.06 7.89 2.42
C HIS A 152 -5.84 8.19 3.72
N LEU A 153 -6.41 9.38 3.86
CA LEU A 153 -7.17 9.77 5.04
C LEU A 153 -8.62 9.32 4.90
N THR A 154 -9.12 8.63 5.91
CA THR A 154 -10.52 8.21 6.07
C THR A 154 -11.05 8.75 7.40
N ARG A 155 -12.36 8.66 7.68
CA ARG A 155 -12.95 9.02 8.99
C ARG A 155 -12.16 8.47 10.18
N SER A 156 -11.64 7.25 10.06
CA SER A 156 -10.82 6.57 11.09
C SER A 156 -9.47 7.24 11.36
N SER A 157 -8.93 8.01 10.41
CA SER A 157 -7.68 8.74 10.56
C SER A 157 -7.82 10.01 11.41
N PHE A 158 -9.05 10.47 11.67
CA PHE A 158 -9.33 11.67 12.45
C PHE A 158 -9.88 11.29 13.84
N SER A 159 -9.03 11.41 14.86
CA SER A 159 -9.41 11.15 16.26
C SER A 159 -10.51 12.09 16.78
N SER A 160 -10.66 13.27 16.19
CA SER A 160 -11.71 14.24 16.50
C SER A 160 -12.35 14.71 15.21
N ALA A 161 -13.68 14.77 15.16
CA ALA A 161 -14.42 15.27 13.99
C ALA A 161 -13.98 16.70 13.60
N ALA A 162 -13.54 17.50 14.58
CA ALA A 162 -13.20 18.90 14.40
C ALA A 162 -11.81 19.16 13.77
N SER A 163 -10.87 18.20 13.77
CA SER A 163 -9.48 18.49 13.42
C SER A 163 -9.12 18.06 11.99
N LEU A 164 -9.36 18.95 11.02
CA LEU A 164 -8.90 18.78 9.62
C LEU A 164 -7.41 19.09 9.41
N GLN A 165 -6.63 19.23 10.48
CA GLN A 165 -5.21 19.59 10.42
C GLN A 165 -4.38 18.57 9.61
N ARG A 166 -4.65 17.28 9.77
CA ARG A 166 -3.96 16.21 9.02
C ARG A 166 -4.21 16.30 7.52
N LEU A 167 -5.39 16.77 7.10
CA LEU A 167 -5.70 17.00 5.70
C LEU A 167 -4.82 18.14 5.15
N ALA A 168 -4.70 19.25 5.88
CA ALA A 168 -3.84 20.36 5.49
C ALA A 168 -2.35 19.96 5.39
N GLU A 169 -1.86 19.15 6.34
CA GLU A 169 -0.49 18.59 6.31
C GLU A 169 -0.28 17.69 5.10
N LEU A 170 -1.23 16.78 4.82
CA LEU A 170 -1.16 15.87 3.67
C LEU A 170 -1.06 16.63 2.33
N VAL A 171 -1.91 17.65 2.18
CA VAL A 171 -1.93 18.51 1.01
C VAL A 171 -0.60 19.25 0.86
N SER A 172 0.00 19.69 1.98
CA SER A 172 1.31 20.36 1.95
C SER A 172 2.45 19.45 1.56
N VAL A 173 2.41 18.17 1.94
CA VAL A 173 3.43 17.19 1.56
C VAL A 173 3.24 16.71 0.11
N SER A 174 2.01 16.77 -0.39
CA SER A 174 1.62 16.27 -1.71
C SER A 174 1.51 17.39 -2.75
N GLU A 175 2.31 18.46 -2.60
CA GLU A 175 2.38 19.53 -3.58
C GLU A 175 2.83 18.98 -4.95
N ASN A 176 2.10 19.33 -6.01
CA ASN A 176 2.25 18.85 -7.38
C ASN A 176 2.15 17.32 -7.54
N ARG A 177 1.45 16.64 -6.62
CA ARG A 177 1.14 15.21 -6.73
C ARG A 177 -0.36 14.97 -6.76
N GLU A 178 -0.77 13.97 -7.51
CA GLU A 178 -2.17 13.59 -7.62
C GLU A 178 -2.66 12.92 -6.32
N LEU A 179 -3.78 13.44 -5.80
CA LEU A 179 -4.48 12.94 -4.63
C LEU A 179 -5.88 12.48 -5.06
N VAL A 180 -6.16 11.20 -4.85
CA VAL A 180 -7.50 10.66 -5.10
C VAL A 180 -8.42 11.01 -3.93
N VAL A 181 -9.50 11.71 -4.21
CA VAL A 181 -10.53 12.13 -3.24
C VAL A 181 -11.84 11.48 -3.60
N GLN A 182 -12.45 10.76 -2.66
CA GLN A 182 -13.76 10.17 -2.82
C GLN A 182 -14.79 11.07 -2.14
N VAL A 183 -15.75 11.53 -2.93
CA VAL A 183 -16.84 12.39 -2.47
C VAL A 183 -18.19 11.71 -2.69
N PHE A 184 -19.18 12.12 -1.91
CA PHE A 184 -20.56 11.68 -2.02
C PHE A 184 -21.41 12.86 -2.46
N ARG A 185 -22.05 12.74 -3.62
CA ARG A 185 -22.89 13.76 -4.28
C ARG A 185 -24.14 13.08 -4.83
N GLU A 186 -25.32 13.60 -4.50
CA GLU A 186 -26.60 13.09 -5.05
C GLU A 186 -26.80 11.57 -4.89
N GLU A 187 -26.43 11.02 -3.73
CA GLU A 187 -26.47 9.58 -3.43
C GLU A 187 -25.46 8.70 -4.20
N GLU A 188 -24.64 9.30 -5.05
CA GLU A 188 -23.55 8.64 -5.75
C GLU A 188 -22.18 8.95 -5.14
N THR A 189 -21.28 7.98 -5.25
CA THR A 189 -19.90 8.12 -4.77
C THR A 189 -18.98 8.36 -5.95
N LEU A 190 -18.34 9.53 -6.01
CA LEU A 190 -17.48 9.97 -7.10
C LEU A 190 -16.02 9.97 -6.64
N ASN A 191 -15.13 9.50 -7.51
CA ASN A 191 -13.69 9.57 -7.31
C ASN A 191 -13.13 10.72 -8.15
N LEU A 192 -12.55 11.70 -7.47
CA LEU A 192 -11.96 12.90 -8.05
C LEU A 192 -10.45 12.89 -7.86
N ASN A 193 -9.72 13.38 -8.85
CA ASN A 193 -8.27 13.43 -8.81
C ASN A 193 -7.83 14.88 -8.66
N LEU A 194 -7.31 15.20 -7.49
CA LEU A 194 -6.97 16.55 -7.09
C LEU A 194 -5.46 16.71 -7.04
N ILE A 195 -4.92 17.76 -7.66
CA ILE A 195 -3.47 18.03 -7.66
C ILE A 195 -3.23 19.34 -6.91
N PRO A 196 -2.75 19.31 -5.65
CA PRO A 196 -2.46 20.53 -4.91
C PRO A 196 -1.33 21.31 -5.59
N ARG A 197 -1.55 22.58 -5.91
CA ARG A 197 -0.49 23.47 -6.45
C ARG A 197 -0.50 24.81 -5.73
N LYS A 198 0.68 25.40 -5.55
CA LYS A 198 0.81 26.80 -5.09
C LYS A 198 0.74 27.76 -6.28
N GLY A 199 0.36 29.00 -6.02
CA GLY A 199 0.42 30.06 -7.05
C GLY A 199 -0.72 30.05 -8.08
N TRP A 200 -1.85 29.39 -7.80
CA TRP A 200 -3.05 29.44 -8.66
C TRP A 200 -3.84 30.76 -8.56
N GLY A 201 -3.36 31.74 -7.77
CA GLY A 201 -4.01 33.05 -7.62
C GLY A 201 -4.85 33.21 -6.36
N GLY A 202 -4.93 32.19 -5.49
CA GLY A 202 -5.65 32.25 -4.22
C GLY A 202 -4.86 31.78 -3.00
N ARG A 203 -5.54 31.70 -1.85
CA ARG A 203 -4.93 31.28 -0.58
C ARG A 203 -4.87 29.75 -0.48
N GLY A 204 -3.70 29.21 -0.15
CA GLY A 204 -3.50 27.78 0.05
C GLY A 204 -3.25 27.01 -1.25
N MET A 205 -3.29 25.68 -1.18
CA MET A 205 -2.89 24.79 -2.28
C MET A 205 -4.06 24.14 -3.03
N LEU A 206 -5.27 24.21 -2.47
CA LEU A 206 -6.47 23.58 -3.03
C LEU A 206 -7.49 24.58 -3.54
N GLY A 207 -7.64 25.71 -2.84
CA GLY A 207 -8.69 26.67 -3.11
C GLY A 207 -10.10 26.22 -2.73
N CYS A 208 -10.25 25.24 -1.84
CA CYS A 208 -11.53 24.88 -1.25
C CYS A 208 -11.56 25.14 0.26
N HIS A 209 -12.75 25.46 0.76
CA HIS A 209 -13.04 25.54 2.19
C HIS A 209 -13.74 24.25 2.61
N ILE A 210 -13.04 23.46 3.43
CA ILE A 210 -13.53 22.18 3.93
C ILE A 210 -13.85 22.33 5.40
N VAL A 211 -15.07 21.95 5.79
CA VAL A 211 -15.55 21.99 7.17
C VAL A 211 -15.81 20.57 7.68
N PRO A 212 -15.59 20.31 8.98
CA PRO A 212 -16.03 19.08 9.63
C PRO A 212 -17.50 18.76 9.36
N TYR A 213 -17.80 17.50 9.02
CA TYR A 213 -19.17 17.02 8.93
C TYR A 213 -19.35 15.86 9.91
N ASN A 214 -20.27 16.03 10.86
CA ASN A 214 -20.63 14.99 11.81
C ASN A 214 -22.02 14.46 11.47
N THR A 215 -22.08 13.25 10.94
CA THR A 215 -23.35 12.50 10.88
C THR A 215 -23.74 12.14 12.30
N ALA A 216 -24.80 12.76 12.83
CA ALA A 216 -25.44 12.36 14.08
C ALA A 216 -26.08 10.97 13.94
#